data_AF-A0A9W8QVA1-F1
#
_entry.id   AF-A0A9W8QVA1-F1
#
_cell.length_a   1.000
_cell.length_b   1.000
_cell.length_c   1.000
_cell.angle_alpha   90.00
_cell.angle_beta   90.00
_cell.angle_gamma   90.00
#
_symmetry.space_group_name_H-M   'P 1'
#
loop_
_entity.id
_entity.type
_entity.pdbx_description
1 polymer ?
#
loop_
_entity_poly.entity_id
_entity_poly.type
_entity_poly.pdbx_seq_one_letter_code
_entity_poly.pdbx_strand_id
1 'polypeptide(L)'
;MMSSLAELCSVWPYAGGQQAFTKYLAPQRIRRFLSYLVGWVVLLGEIATVCGCSMNSAQIIASVVSIHHPTFVAETWSTYLIFVTLTLLSLLFCFSQKHLPAIAVLGGIITLGGGLAWAISFLALAPKHTASFVFTHFINNSGYTSSAWVGIMSFYTPIYALYGTDGVLHIAEEMRDAPKSAPRAMVYSMVFSGITSVMGALVMAFCAGDWETYMESDFPFVDWFVDILDSSAGGSALVIVVIVLLKFVPLKQLQLFSLG
;
A
#
# COMPACT_ATOMS: atom_id res chain seq x y z
N MET A 1 3.82 -16.30 9.53
CA MET A 1 3.10 -16.52 8.25
C MET A 1 4.08 -16.60 7.07
N MET A 2 4.91 -15.58 6.84
CA MET A 2 5.77 -15.55 5.65
C MET A 2 6.78 -16.69 5.57
N SER A 3 7.35 -17.12 6.70
CA SER A 3 8.29 -18.25 6.74
C SER A 3 7.65 -19.58 6.28
N SER A 4 6.38 -19.82 6.62
CA SER A 4 5.66 -21.02 6.20
C SER A 4 5.36 -20.98 4.70
N LEU A 5 5.02 -19.81 4.16
CA LEU A 5 4.78 -19.64 2.73
C LEU A 5 6.08 -19.75 1.92
N ALA A 6 7.18 -19.22 2.47
CA ALA A 6 8.52 -19.32 1.91
C ALA A 6 9.00 -20.79 1.88
N GLU A 7 8.72 -21.57 2.91
CA GLU A 7 9.01 -23.01 2.94
C GLU A 7 8.26 -23.75 1.83
N LEU A 8 6.95 -23.50 1.65
CA LEU A 8 6.15 -24.08 0.57
C LEU A 8 6.66 -23.68 -0.81
N CYS A 9 7.04 -22.42 -1.00
CA CYS A 9 7.61 -21.92 -2.25
C CYS A 9 8.96 -22.59 -2.57
N SER A 10 9.76 -22.93 -1.56
CA SER A 10 11.03 -23.63 -1.75
C SER A 10 10.87 -25.05 -2.30
N VAL A 11 9.77 -25.71 -1.93
CA VAL A 11 9.45 -27.08 -2.39
C VAL A 11 8.73 -27.05 -3.73
N TRP A 12 7.83 -26.08 -3.93
CA TRP A 12 6.97 -25.98 -5.11
C TRP A 12 6.96 -24.55 -5.67
N PRO A 13 7.94 -24.14 -6.48
CA PRO A 13 7.98 -22.78 -7.04
C PRO A 13 7.04 -22.64 -8.26
N TYR A 14 5.74 -22.74 -8.05
CA TYR A 14 4.73 -22.57 -9.11
C TYR A 14 4.15 -21.14 -9.11
N ALA A 15 3.90 -20.59 -10.29
CA ALA A 15 3.30 -19.25 -10.46
C ALA A 15 1.87 -19.17 -9.89
N GLY A 16 1.18 -20.33 -9.80
CA GLY A 16 -0.12 -20.45 -9.14
C GLY A 16 -0.11 -20.24 -7.61
N GLY A 17 1.06 -20.05 -7.00
CA GLY A 17 1.23 -19.61 -5.61
C GLY A 17 0.36 -20.38 -4.60
N GLN A 18 -0.38 -19.64 -3.78
CA GLN A 18 -1.23 -20.17 -2.69
C GLN A 18 -2.29 -21.17 -3.21
N GLN A 19 -2.82 -20.97 -4.42
CA GLN A 19 -3.80 -21.87 -5.03
C GLN A 19 -3.18 -23.25 -5.33
N ALA A 20 -1.95 -23.24 -5.85
CA ALA A 20 -1.19 -24.44 -6.15
C ALA A 20 -0.80 -25.19 -4.86
N PHE A 21 -0.34 -24.47 -3.82
CA PHE A 21 0.02 -25.07 -2.52
C PHE A 21 -1.18 -25.76 -1.88
N THR A 22 -2.34 -25.11 -1.90
CA THR A 22 -3.59 -25.68 -1.39
C THR A 22 -3.97 -26.95 -2.14
N LYS A 23 -3.72 -27.01 -3.46
CA LYS A 23 -3.84 -28.24 -4.24
C LYS A 23 -2.94 -29.32 -3.61
N TYR A 24 -1.63 -29.11 -3.47
CA TYR A 24 -0.73 -30.18 -3.02
C TYR A 24 -0.94 -30.63 -1.57
N LEU A 25 -1.40 -29.75 -0.69
CA LEU A 25 -1.55 -30.02 0.74
C LEU A 25 -2.93 -30.57 1.13
N ALA A 26 -3.99 -30.25 0.37
CA ALA A 26 -5.35 -30.61 0.72
C ALA A 26 -5.71 -32.10 0.45
N PRO A 27 -6.63 -32.70 1.24
CA PRO A 27 -7.10 -34.07 1.03
C PRO A 27 -7.73 -34.26 -0.36
N GLN A 28 -7.49 -35.41 -1.00
CA GLN A 28 -7.92 -35.71 -2.38
C GLN A 28 -9.41 -35.44 -2.65
N ARG A 29 -10.29 -35.65 -1.66
CA ARG A 29 -11.74 -35.45 -1.79
C ARG A 29 -12.16 -33.98 -1.94
N ILE A 30 -11.45 -33.05 -1.29
CA ILE A 30 -11.83 -31.63 -1.24
C ILE A 30 -10.82 -30.69 -1.92
N ARG A 31 -9.67 -31.23 -2.34
CA ARG A 31 -8.55 -30.51 -2.94
C ARG A 31 -8.93 -29.55 -4.07
N ARG A 32 -9.83 -29.96 -4.98
CA ARG A 32 -10.29 -29.12 -6.10
C ARG A 32 -11.08 -27.92 -5.58
N PHE A 33 -12.07 -28.17 -4.72
CA PHE A 33 -12.91 -27.13 -4.14
C PHE A 33 -12.10 -26.11 -3.34
N LEU A 34 -11.20 -26.57 -2.45
CA LEU A 34 -10.34 -25.68 -1.65
C LEU A 34 -9.41 -24.84 -2.52
N SER A 35 -8.79 -25.43 -3.55
CA SER A 35 -7.89 -24.71 -4.46
C SER A 35 -8.63 -23.62 -5.24
N TYR A 36 -9.86 -23.91 -5.73
CA TYR A 36 -10.70 -22.91 -6.39
C TYR A 36 -11.15 -21.81 -5.42
N LEU A 37 -11.55 -22.16 -4.19
CA LEU A 37 -11.98 -21.18 -3.19
C LEU A 37 -10.84 -20.22 -2.83
N VAL A 38 -9.65 -20.75 -2.54
CA VAL A 38 -8.46 -19.93 -2.28
C VAL A 38 -8.17 -19.03 -3.47
N GLY A 39 -8.31 -19.54 -4.70
CA GLY A 39 -8.08 -18.74 -5.88
C GLY A 39 -9.04 -17.58 -6.07
N TRP A 40 -10.33 -17.80 -5.84
CA TRP A 40 -11.33 -16.73 -5.86
C TRP A 40 -11.12 -15.70 -4.77
N VAL A 41 -10.71 -16.12 -3.57
CA VAL A 41 -10.43 -15.19 -2.46
C VAL A 41 -9.22 -14.31 -2.75
N VAL A 42 -8.14 -14.89 -3.29
CA VAL A 42 -6.95 -14.12 -3.72
C VAL A 42 -7.31 -13.15 -4.83
N LEU A 43 -8.07 -13.60 -5.84
CA LEU A 43 -8.57 -12.76 -6.92
C LEU A 43 -9.35 -11.55 -6.41
N LEU A 44 -10.32 -11.78 -5.52
CA LEU A 44 -11.13 -10.71 -4.95
C LEU A 44 -10.29 -9.75 -4.09
N GLY A 45 -9.32 -10.27 -3.34
CA GLY A 45 -8.39 -9.46 -2.55
C GLY A 45 -7.53 -8.54 -3.42
N GLU A 46 -7.03 -9.06 -4.55
CA GLU A 46 -6.25 -8.26 -5.49
C GLU A 46 -7.09 -7.18 -6.19
N ILE A 47 -8.29 -7.52 -6.64
CA ILE A 47 -9.22 -6.53 -7.24
C ILE A 47 -9.55 -5.43 -6.22
N ALA A 48 -9.88 -5.80 -4.98
CA ALA A 48 -10.19 -4.84 -3.92
C ALA A 48 -9.00 -3.92 -3.62
N THR A 49 -7.78 -4.46 -3.61
CA THR A 49 -6.55 -3.68 -3.40
C THR A 49 -6.31 -2.69 -4.54
N VAL A 50 -6.48 -3.12 -5.80
CA VAL A 50 -6.36 -2.23 -6.97
C VAL A 50 -7.39 -1.10 -6.92
N CYS A 51 -8.65 -1.42 -6.60
CA CYS A 51 -9.70 -0.41 -6.44
C CYS A 51 -9.38 0.56 -5.29
N GLY A 52 -8.90 0.05 -4.15
CA GLY A 52 -8.50 0.85 -3.00
C GLY A 52 -7.38 1.85 -3.34
N CYS A 53 -6.30 1.38 -3.98
CA CYS A 53 -5.20 2.24 -4.43
C CYS A 53 -5.66 3.31 -5.44
N SER A 54 -6.53 2.94 -6.38
CA SER A 54 -7.08 3.88 -7.35
C SER A 54 -7.98 4.93 -6.70
N MET A 55 -8.79 4.56 -5.73
CA MET A 55 -9.66 5.48 -4.99
C MET A 55 -8.84 6.43 -4.12
N ASN A 56 -7.83 5.92 -3.40
CA ASN A 56 -6.93 6.75 -2.61
C ASN A 56 -6.19 7.75 -3.51
N SER A 57 -5.68 7.33 -4.67
CA SER A 57 -5.07 8.25 -5.64
C SER A 57 -6.04 9.33 -6.13
N ALA A 58 -7.30 8.99 -6.37
CA ALA A 58 -8.31 9.94 -6.85
C ALA A 58 -8.64 10.99 -5.78
N GLN A 59 -8.77 10.57 -4.52
CA GLN A 59 -8.92 11.48 -3.38
C GLN A 59 -7.73 12.42 -3.28
N ILE A 60 -6.51 11.89 -3.44
CA ILE A 60 -5.29 12.71 -3.41
C ILE A 60 -5.24 13.76 -4.53
N ILE A 61 -5.62 13.39 -5.74
CA ILE A 61 -5.66 14.35 -6.85
C ILE A 61 -6.71 15.43 -6.58
N ALA A 62 -7.89 15.03 -6.11
CA ALA A 62 -8.97 15.98 -5.78
C ALA A 62 -8.54 16.99 -4.71
N SER A 63 -7.85 16.53 -3.65
CA SER A 63 -7.35 17.41 -2.58
C SER A 63 -6.22 18.33 -3.04
N VAL A 64 -5.34 17.90 -3.96
CA VAL A 64 -4.32 18.79 -4.52
C VAL A 64 -4.99 19.88 -5.37
N VAL A 65 -6.01 19.53 -6.16
CA VAL A 65 -6.75 20.50 -6.98
C VAL A 65 -7.46 21.54 -6.12
N SER A 66 -8.09 21.14 -5.01
CA SER A 66 -8.78 22.08 -4.11
C SER A 66 -7.84 23.10 -3.45
N ILE A 67 -6.57 22.74 -3.22
CA ILE A 67 -5.56 23.64 -2.63
C ILE A 67 -5.10 24.71 -3.62
N HIS A 68 -4.93 24.35 -4.89
CA HIS A 68 -4.50 25.31 -5.92
C HIS A 68 -5.67 26.11 -6.52
N HIS A 69 -6.89 25.58 -6.43
CA HIS A 69 -8.10 26.21 -6.93
C HIS A 69 -9.17 26.28 -5.84
N PRO A 70 -9.19 27.36 -5.03
CA PRO A 70 -10.12 27.50 -3.90
C PRO A 70 -11.60 27.63 -4.32
N THR A 71 -11.88 27.80 -5.61
CA THR A 71 -13.24 27.79 -6.18
C THR A 71 -13.73 26.40 -6.56
N PHE A 72 -12.86 25.38 -6.51
CA PHE A 72 -13.20 24.00 -6.83
C PHE A 72 -13.56 23.23 -5.55
N VAL A 73 -14.84 22.92 -5.40
CA VAL A 73 -15.32 22.01 -4.36
C VAL A 73 -15.20 20.58 -4.89
N ALA A 74 -14.40 19.75 -4.23
CA ALA A 74 -14.22 18.35 -4.59
C ALA A 74 -15.48 17.53 -4.26
N GLU A 75 -16.50 17.61 -5.10
CA GLU A 75 -17.72 16.83 -4.94
C GLU A 75 -17.46 15.34 -5.26
N THR A 76 -18.20 14.44 -4.59
CA THR A 76 -18.00 12.98 -4.68
C THR A 76 -18.03 12.44 -6.11
N TRP A 77 -18.83 13.03 -7.01
CA TRP A 77 -18.89 12.62 -8.41
C TRP A 77 -17.60 12.94 -9.17
N SER A 78 -16.93 14.04 -8.84
CA SER A 78 -15.68 14.45 -9.49
C SER A 78 -14.56 13.47 -9.14
N THR A 79 -14.47 13.06 -7.87
CA THR A 79 -13.53 12.03 -7.39
C THR A 79 -13.81 10.67 -8.06
N TYR A 80 -15.08 10.32 -8.26
CA TYR A 80 -15.46 9.10 -8.96
C TYR A 80 -15.01 9.10 -10.44
N LEU A 81 -15.17 10.22 -11.16
CA LEU A 81 -14.69 10.33 -12.54
C LEU A 81 -13.17 10.21 -12.64
N ILE A 82 -12.43 10.83 -11.71
CA ILE A 82 -10.97 10.68 -11.63
C ILE A 82 -10.61 9.22 -11.38
N PHE A 83 -11.30 8.54 -10.46
CA PHE A 83 -11.12 7.11 -10.19
C PHE A 83 -11.32 6.25 -11.44
N VAL A 84 -12.42 6.45 -12.18
CA VAL A 84 -12.71 5.69 -13.41
C VAL A 84 -11.64 5.95 -14.46
N THR A 85 -11.24 7.21 -14.65
CA THR A 85 -10.23 7.60 -15.64
C THR A 85 -8.87 6.97 -15.33
N LEU A 86 -8.44 7.01 -14.07
CA LEU A 86 -7.19 6.38 -13.63
C LEU A 86 -7.22 4.87 -13.83
N THR A 87 -8.35 4.23 -13.53
CA THR A 87 -8.51 2.77 -13.69
C THR A 87 -8.45 2.36 -15.15
N LEU A 88 -9.12 3.10 -16.05
CA LEU A 88 -9.06 2.86 -17.49
C LEU A 88 -7.65 3.08 -18.05
N LEU A 89 -6.96 4.13 -17.58
CA LEU A 89 -5.57 4.40 -18.00
C LEU A 89 -4.64 3.25 -17.58
N SER A 90 -4.76 2.76 -16.35
CA SER A 90 -4.00 1.59 -15.87
C SER A 90 -4.24 0.35 -16.73
N LEU A 91 -5.48 0.11 -17.18
CA LEU A 91 -5.81 -1.00 -18.07
C LEU A 91 -5.12 -0.87 -19.45
N LEU A 92 -5.04 0.35 -20.00
CA LEU A 92 -4.35 0.60 -21.27
C LEU A 92 -2.84 0.33 -21.17
N PHE A 93 -2.22 0.66 -20.03
CA PHE A 93 -0.80 0.41 -19.78
C PHE A 93 -0.46 -1.08 -19.66
N CYS A 94 -1.41 -1.96 -19.30
CA CYS A 94 -1.18 -3.41 -19.24
C CYS A 94 -0.79 -4.01 -20.60
N PHE A 95 -1.14 -3.38 -21.72
CA PHE A 95 -0.80 -3.88 -23.05
C PHE A 95 0.67 -3.62 -23.45
N SER A 96 1.43 -2.81 -22.70
CA SER A 96 2.83 -2.47 -23.02
C SER A 96 3.83 -3.23 -22.15
N GLN A 97 3.99 -4.54 -22.40
CA GLN A 97 4.82 -5.44 -21.57
C GLN A 97 6.35 -5.19 -21.66
N LYS A 98 6.86 -4.51 -22.69
CA LYS A 98 8.31 -4.42 -22.95
C LYS A 98 9.09 -3.54 -21.97
N HIS A 99 8.43 -2.56 -21.33
CA HIS A 99 9.09 -1.61 -20.44
C HIS A 99 8.90 -1.91 -18.94
N LEU A 100 8.17 -2.99 -18.63
CA LEU A 100 7.75 -3.38 -17.28
C LEU A 100 8.88 -3.51 -16.26
N PRO A 101 9.96 -4.27 -16.54
CA PRO A 101 11.01 -4.47 -15.53
C PRO A 101 11.70 -3.16 -15.16
N ALA A 102 11.90 -2.28 -16.16
CA ALA A 102 12.51 -0.97 -15.94
C ALA A 102 11.58 -0.05 -15.12
N ILE A 103 10.28 -0.05 -15.42
CA ILE A 103 9.25 0.70 -14.69
C ILE A 103 9.15 0.21 -13.24
N ALA A 104 9.23 -1.09 -12.99
CA ALA A 104 9.20 -1.67 -11.65
C ALA A 104 10.43 -1.27 -10.80
N VAL A 105 11.63 -1.28 -11.41
CA VAL A 105 12.86 -0.84 -10.72
C VAL A 105 12.80 0.66 -10.42
N LEU A 106 12.37 1.48 -11.38
CA LEU A 106 12.18 2.92 -11.17
C LEU A 106 11.15 3.20 -10.07
N GLY A 107 10.02 2.49 -10.07
CA GLY A 107 9.01 2.60 -9.04
C GLY A 107 9.55 2.26 -7.65
N GLY A 108 10.37 1.21 -7.53
CA GLY A 108 11.06 0.87 -6.29
C GLY A 108 12.00 1.99 -5.80
N ILE A 109 12.80 2.57 -6.71
CA ILE A 109 13.71 3.68 -6.39
C ILE A 109 12.93 4.92 -5.93
N ILE A 110 11.86 5.28 -6.64
CA ILE A 110 11.02 6.43 -6.27
C ILE A 110 10.30 6.17 -4.95
N THR A 111 9.88 4.94 -4.67
CA THR A 111 9.24 4.57 -3.38
C THR A 111 10.19 4.74 -2.22
N LEU A 112 11.40 4.18 -2.33
CA LEU A 112 12.41 4.30 -1.27
C LEU A 112 12.89 5.74 -1.11
N GLY A 113 13.19 6.41 -2.22
CA GLY A 113 13.63 7.81 -2.22
C GLY A 113 12.56 8.76 -1.70
N GLY A 114 11.31 8.58 -2.12
CA GLY A 114 10.16 9.37 -1.68
C GLY A 114 9.83 9.16 -0.20
N GLY A 115 9.87 7.91 0.28
CA GLY A 115 9.68 7.61 1.70
C GLY A 115 10.78 8.20 2.59
N LEU A 116 12.04 8.17 2.13
CA LEU A 116 13.15 8.82 2.83
C LEU A 116 13.03 10.34 2.80
N ALA A 117 12.70 10.93 1.65
CA ALA A 117 12.50 12.37 1.51
C ALA A 117 11.37 12.84 2.45
N TRP A 118 10.23 12.14 2.45
CA TRP A 118 9.14 12.41 3.37
C TRP A 118 9.57 12.35 4.84
N ALA A 119 10.24 11.26 5.25
CA ALA A 119 10.69 11.10 6.64
C ALA A 119 11.68 12.19 7.07
N ILE A 120 12.61 12.57 6.19
CA ILE A 120 13.60 13.63 6.46
C ILE A 120 12.92 14.99 6.55
N SER A 121 12.06 15.33 5.58
CA SER A 121 11.32 16.61 5.57
C SER A 121 10.48 16.78 6.84
N PHE A 122 9.73 15.75 7.23
CA PHE A 122 8.90 15.80 8.43
C PHE A 122 9.75 15.89 9.69
N LEU A 123 10.82 15.11 9.81
CA LEU A 123 11.67 15.16 10.99
C LEU A 123 12.42 16.49 11.12
N ALA A 124 12.74 17.15 10.01
CA ALA A 124 13.44 18.43 9.99
C ALA A 124 12.52 19.62 10.28
N LEU A 125 11.32 19.67 9.65
CA LEU A 125 10.44 20.84 9.69
C LEU A 125 9.34 20.73 10.75
N ALA A 126 8.84 19.53 11.04
CA ALA A 126 7.66 19.39 11.89
C ALA A 126 7.96 19.66 13.38
N PRO A 127 7.02 20.31 14.10
CA PRO A 127 7.05 20.38 15.55
C PRO A 127 6.91 18.96 16.12
N LYS A 128 7.75 18.63 17.10
CA LYS A 128 7.87 17.27 17.65
C LYS A 128 7.12 17.13 18.97
N HIS A 129 6.29 16.10 19.05
CA HIS A 129 5.60 15.72 20.29
C HIS A 129 6.55 15.06 21.30
N THR A 130 6.18 15.12 22.58
CA THR A 130 6.99 14.51 23.66
C THR A 130 6.85 12.99 23.63
N ALA A 131 7.93 12.24 23.95
CA ALA A 131 7.90 10.77 23.97
C ALA A 131 6.82 10.20 24.91
N SER A 132 6.50 10.89 26.02
CA SER A 132 5.39 10.51 26.88
C SER A 132 4.07 10.52 26.12
N PHE A 133 3.78 11.57 25.35
CA PHE A 133 2.56 11.63 24.55
C PHE A 133 2.47 10.45 23.56
N VAL A 134 3.56 10.17 22.83
CA VAL A 134 3.59 9.12 21.81
C VAL A 134 3.37 7.71 22.40
N PHE A 135 3.94 7.42 23.58
CA PHE A 135 3.88 6.06 24.14
C PHE A 135 2.81 5.86 25.22
N THR A 136 2.31 6.92 25.86
CA THR A 136 1.38 6.81 27.00
C THR A 136 0.00 7.37 26.73
N HIS A 137 -0.17 8.28 25.77
CA HIS A 137 -1.49 8.81 25.44
C HIS A 137 -2.18 7.97 24.36
N PHE A 138 -3.32 7.38 24.72
CA PHE A 138 -4.21 6.72 23.78
C PHE A 138 -5.41 7.61 23.48
N ILE A 139 -5.52 8.06 22.22
CA ILE A 139 -6.61 8.92 21.75
C ILE A 139 -7.70 8.03 21.14
N ASN A 140 -8.93 8.18 21.61
CA ASN A 140 -10.08 7.46 21.08
C ASN A 140 -11.16 8.42 20.58
N ASN A 141 -11.12 8.73 19.28
CA ASN A 141 -12.13 9.53 18.58
C ASN A 141 -13.11 8.67 17.76
N SER A 142 -13.14 7.36 17.98
CA SER A 142 -13.92 6.42 17.16
C SER A 142 -15.40 6.33 17.54
N GLY A 143 -15.80 6.93 18.67
CA GLY A 143 -17.16 6.82 19.22
C GLY A 143 -17.44 5.50 19.97
N TYR A 144 -16.50 4.55 19.98
CA TYR A 144 -16.63 3.32 20.76
C TYR A 144 -16.24 3.53 22.22
N THR A 145 -17.03 2.97 23.14
CA THR A 145 -16.79 3.06 24.60
C THR A 145 -15.58 2.25 25.07
N SER A 146 -15.21 1.18 24.34
CA SER A 146 -14.09 0.31 24.71
C SER A 146 -12.81 0.67 23.98
N SER A 147 -11.85 1.26 24.69
CA SER A 147 -10.52 1.57 24.15
C SER A 147 -9.75 0.32 23.70
N ALA A 148 -10.00 -0.84 24.30
CA ALA A 148 -9.40 -2.11 23.88
C ALA A 148 -9.88 -2.53 22.49
N TRP A 149 -11.15 -2.32 22.17
CA TRP A 149 -11.71 -2.61 20.85
C TRP A 149 -11.11 -1.69 19.78
N VAL A 150 -10.95 -0.42 20.11
CA VAL A 150 -10.32 0.57 19.22
C VAL A 150 -8.84 0.23 18.98
N GLY A 151 -8.14 -0.24 20.00
CA GLY A 151 -6.79 -0.78 19.87
C GLY A 151 -6.74 -1.96 18.88
N ILE A 152 -7.68 -2.90 18.94
CA ILE A 152 -7.74 -4.00 17.96
C ILE A 152 -7.99 -3.46 16.54
N MET A 153 -8.90 -2.50 16.40
CA MET A 153 -9.20 -1.88 15.10
C MET A 153 -8.01 -1.12 14.51
N SER A 154 -7.17 -0.50 15.35
CA SER A 154 -5.97 0.21 14.88
C SER A 154 -4.95 -0.69 14.16
N PHE A 155 -5.00 -2.01 14.36
CA PHE A 155 -4.14 -2.95 13.63
C PHE A 155 -4.53 -3.15 12.16
N TYR A 156 -5.71 -2.68 11.73
CA TYR A 156 -6.13 -2.79 10.34
C TYR A 156 -5.17 -2.07 9.37
N THR A 157 -4.81 -0.82 9.69
CA THR A 157 -3.90 0.00 8.87
C THR A 157 -2.52 -0.62 8.67
N PRO A 158 -1.79 -1.08 9.73
CA PRO A 158 -0.49 -1.72 9.54
C PRO A 158 -0.58 -3.09 8.86
N ILE A 159 -1.70 -3.81 8.92
CA ILE A 159 -1.89 -5.04 8.14
C ILE A 159 -1.86 -4.72 6.64
N TYR A 160 -2.50 -3.63 6.21
CA TYR A 160 -2.46 -3.18 4.82
C TYR A 160 -1.04 -2.81 4.36
N ALA A 161 -0.25 -2.19 5.24
CA ALA A 161 1.15 -1.81 4.93
C ALA A 161 2.08 -3.01 4.69
N LEU A 162 1.76 -4.19 5.22
CA LEU A 162 2.54 -5.42 5.08
C LEU A 162 2.05 -6.33 3.94
N TYR A 163 1.01 -5.90 3.21
CA TYR A 163 0.43 -6.61 2.08
C TYR A 163 1.37 -6.64 0.85
N GLY A 164 1.24 -7.66 0.00
CA GLY A 164 1.89 -7.73 -1.33
C GLY A 164 3.28 -8.37 -1.35
N THR A 165 3.77 -8.87 -0.22
CA THR A 165 5.07 -9.54 -0.12
C THR A 165 5.08 -10.92 -0.81
N ASP A 166 3.90 -11.50 -1.06
CA ASP A 166 3.68 -12.74 -1.82
C ASP A 166 3.69 -12.53 -3.33
N GLY A 167 3.83 -11.28 -3.80
CA GLY A 167 3.94 -10.95 -5.22
C GLY A 167 5.09 -11.67 -5.96
N VAL A 168 6.11 -12.16 -5.24
CA VAL A 168 7.21 -12.97 -5.80
C VAL A 168 6.73 -14.35 -6.26
N LEU A 169 5.68 -14.91 -5.65
CA LEU A 169 5.15 -16.22 -6.01
C LEU A 169 4.62 -16.24 -7.45
N HIS A 170 4.05 -15.14 -7.90
CA HIS A 170 3.41 -15.07 -9.20
C HIS A 170 4.39 -14.98 -10.37
N ILE A 171 5.64 -14.59 -10.09
CA ILE A 171 6.75 -14.57 -11.07
C ILE A 171 7.75 -15.69 -10.80
N ALA A 172 7.43 -16.63 -9.89
CA ALA A 172 8.37 -17.67 -9.47
C ALA A 172 8.86 -18.52 -10.63
N GLU A 173 8.02 -18.77 -11.65
CA GLU A 173 8.39 -19.56 -12.84
C GLU A 173 9.40 -18.84 -13.76
N GLU A 174 9.47 -17.50 -13.69
CA GLU A 174 10.40 -16.68 -14.47
C GLU A 174 11.74 -16.48 -13.74
N MET A 175 11.86 -16.90 -12.49
CA MET A 175 13.06 -16.75 -11.69
C MET A 175 14.10 -17.83 -12.01
N ARG A 176 15.33 -17.40 -12.28
CA ARG A 176 16.47 -18.30 -12.60
C ARG A 176 16.74 -19.36 -11.51
N ASP A 177 16.55 -19.00 -10.23
CA ASP A 177 16.75 -19.87 -9.06
C ASP A 177 15.55 -19.77 -8.09
N ALA A 178 14.34 -20.07 -8.57
CA ALA A 178 13.09 -19.88 -7.82
C ALA A 178 13.07 -20.56 -6.42
N PRO A 179 13.48 -21.85 -6.24
CA PRO A 179 13.42 -22.52 -4.94
C PRO A 179 14.23 -21.88 -3.82
N LYS A 180 15.27 -21.10 -4.16
CA LYS A 180 16.16 -20.45 -3.17
C LYS A 180 15.93 -18.95 -3.10
N SER A 181 15.75 -18.31 -4.25
CA SER A 181 15.65 -16.86 -4.36
C SER A 181 14.26 -16.35 -3.97
N ALA A 182 13.18 -17.06 -4.34
CA ALA A 182 11.83 -16.62 -3.99
C ALA A 182 11.58 -16.64 -2.47
N PRO A 183 11.88 -17.72 -1.72
CA PRO A 183 11.72 -17.76 -0.26
C PRO A 183 12.53 -16.67 0.46
N ARG A 184 13.79 -16.44 0.02
CA ARG A 184 14.66 -15.40 0.59
C ARG A 184 14.09 -14.01 0.32
N ALA A 185 13.68 -13.73 -0.91
CA ALA A 185 13.08 -12.45 -1.29
C ALA A 185 11.82 -12.15 -0.46
N MET A 186 10.96 -13.15 -0.25
CA MET A 186 9.75 -13.04 0.58
C MET A 186 10.04 -12.70 2.04
N VAL A 187 11.01 -13.38 2.66
CA VAL A 187 11.37 -13.12 4.07
C VAL A 187 12.06 -11.77 4.22
N TYR A 188 13.02 -11.46 3.35
CA TYR A 188 13.74 -10.17 3.41
C TYR A 188 12.84 -8.98 3.12
N SER A 189 11.91 -9.09 2.15
CA SER A 189 10.96 -8.01 1.85
C SER A 189 10.01 -7.74 3.01
N MET A 190 9.57 -8.80 3.71
CA MET A 190 8.72 -8.68 4.90
C MET A 190 9.45 -8.03 6.07
N VAL A 191 10.68 -8.46 6.36
CA VAL A 191 11.50 -7.85 7.43
C VAL A 191 11.79 -6.39 7.11
N PHE A 192 12.16 -6.09 5.88
CA PHE A 192 12.42 -4.73 5.43
C PHE A 192 11.17 -3.84 5.55
N SER A 193 10.02 -4.30 5.05
CA SER A 193 8.74 -3.57 5.15
C SER A 193 8.28 -3.39 6.60
N GLY A 194 8.52 -4.38 7.46
CA GLY A 194 8.24 -4.27 8.89
C GLY A 194 9.07 -3.18 9.57
N ILE A 195 10.38 -3.13 9.30
CA ILE A 195 11.27 -2.10 9.85
C ILE A 195 10.86 -0.71 9.35
N THR A 196 10.67 -0.55 8.04
CA THR A 196 10.29 0.75 7.47
C THR A 196 8.90 1.21 7.92
N SER A 197 7.94 0.28 8.08
CA SER A 197 6.61 0.61 8.62
C SER A 197 6.67 1.06 10.07
N VAL A 198 7.48 0.42 10.92
CA VAL A 198 7.66 0.86 12.33
C VAL A 198 8.34 2.22 12.39
N MET A 199 9.39 2.43 11.58
CA MET A 199 10.05 3.74 11.49
C MET A 199 9.08 4.83 11.01
N GLY A 200 8.29 4.56 9.97
CA GLY A 200 7.27 5.47 9.46
C GLY A 200 6.22 5.80 10.52
N ALA A 201 5.71 4.79 11.23
CA ALA A 201 4.73 5.01 12.31
C ALA A 201 5.29 5.90 13.43
N LEU A 202 6.55 5.72 13.82
CA LEU A 202 7.22 6.58 14.80
C LEU A 202 7.34 8.02 14.27
N VAL A 203 7.78 8.21 13.02
CA VAL A 203 7.86 9.54 12.41
C VAL A 203 6.50 10.23 12.41
N MET A 204 5.43 9.53 12.02
CA MET A 204 4.07 10.08 12.06
C MET A 204 3.65 10.46 13.47
N ALA A 205 3.88 9.59 14.46
CA ALA A 205 3.47 9.84 15.84
C ALA A 205 4.20 11.05 16.46
N PHE A 206 5.50 11.20 16.18
CA PHE A 206 6.26 12.35 16.65
C PHE A 206 5.94 13.65 15.90
N CYS A 207 5.59 13.58 14.62
CA CYS A 207 5.37 14.73 13.75
C CYS A 207 3.87 15.03 13.49
N ALA A 208 2.96 14.46 14.28
CA ALA A 208 1.52 14.56 14.08
C ALA A 208 0.97 16.00 14.13
N GLY A 209 1.70 16.97 14.68
CA GLY A 209 1.27 18.38 14.73
C GLY A 209 -0.06 18.56 15.46
N ASP A 210 -0.86 19.53 14.99
CA ASP A 210 -2.24 19.75 15.45
C ASP A 210 -3.22 18.79 14.76
N TRP A 211 -3.20 17.54 15.23
CA TRP A 211 -3.99 16.46 14.66
C TRP A 211 -5.51 16.66 14.78
N GLU A 212 -5.99 17.47 15.73
CA GLU A 212 -7.42 17.75 15.91
C GLU A 212 -7.97 18.52 14.71
N THR A 213 -7.29 19.58 14.30
CA THR A 213 -7.66 20.41 13.14
C THR A 213 -7.65 19.60 11.85
N TYR A 214 -6.69 18.69 11.67
CA TYR A 214 -6.65 17.84 10.46
C TYR A 214 -7.83 16.88 10.40
N MET A 215 -8.29 16.34 11.52
CA MET A 215 -9.41 15.38 11.55
C MET A 215 -10.76 16.00 11.16
N GLU A 216 -10.88 17.33 11.19
CA GLU A 216 -12.08 18.04 10.72
C GLU A 216 -12.09 18.26 9.20
N SER A 217 -10.93 18.13 8.54
CA SER A 217 -10.82 18.28 7.09
C SER A 217 -11.28 17.02 6.35
N ASP A 218 -11.85 17.20 5.15
CA ASP A 218 -12.20 16.11 4.23
C ASP A 218 -10.95 15.32 3.77
N PHE A 219 -9.78 15.97 3.76
CA PHE A 219 -8.52 15.38 3.29
C PHE A 219 -7.35 15.67 4.26
N PRO A 220 -7.37 15.07 5.47
CA PRO A 220 -6.44 15.37 6.57
C PRO A 220 -4.97 15.27 6.17
N PHE A 221 -4.63 14.34 5.29
CA PHE A 221 -3.24 14.06 4.94
C PHE A 221 -2.62 15.14 4.05
N VAL A 222 -3.38 15.85 3.19
CA VAL A 222 -2.77 16.91 2.38
C VAL A 222 -2.55 18.16 3.19
N ASP A 223 -3.54 18.52 4.00
CA ASP A 223 -3.44 19.68 4.89
C ASP A 223 -2.27 19.51 5.86
N TRP A 224 -2.09 18.29 6.39
CA TRP A 224 -0.93 17.96 7.21
C TRP A 224 0.42 18.13 6.49
N PHE A 225 0.51 17.73 5.23
CA PHE A 225 1.73 17.90 4.43
C PHE A 225 1.99 19.36 4.07
N VAL A 226 0.93 20.14 3.80
CA VAL A 226 1.05 21.57 3.44
C VAL A 226 1.43 22.40 4.67
N ASP A 227 0.84 22.13 5.82
CA ASP A 227 1.18 22.80 7.08
C ASP A 227 2.64 22.56 7.48
N ILE A 228 3.10 21.30 7.46
CA ILE A 228 4.48 20.97 7.85
C ILE A 228 5.52 21.56 6.91
N LEU A 229 5.22 21.62 5.60
CA LEU A 229 6.16 22.17 4.62
C LEU A 229 6.05 23.69 4.46
N ASP A 230 5.08 24.34 5.10
CA ASP A 230 4.74 25.76 4.95
C ASP A 230 4.68 26.18 3.46
N SER A 231 4.28 25.25 2.59
CA SER A 231 4.36 25.41 1.14
C SER A 231 3.36 24.51 0.43
N SER A 232 2.40 25.13 -0.26
CA SER A 232 1.43 24.44 -1.12
C SER A 232 2.12 23.67 -2.26
N ALA A 233 3.21 24.21 -2.81
CA ALA A 233 3.99 23.57 -3.87
C ALA A 233 4.80 22.37 -3.34
N GLY A 234 5.42 22.50 -2.16
CA GLY A 234 6.16 21.42 -1.51
C GLY A 234 5.26 20.26 -1.09
N GLY A 235 4.13 20.57 -0.46
CA GLY A 235 3.12 19.56 -0.08
C GLY A 235 2.56 18.84 -1.30
N SER A 236 2.21 19.57 -2.36
CA SER A 236 1.73 18.98 -3.62
C SER A 236 2.78 18.09 -4.29
N ALA A 237 4.06 18.47 -4.27
CA ALA A 237 5.12 17.67 -4.86
C ALA A 237 5.33 16.32 -4.13
N LEU A 238 5.33 16.33 -2.79
CA LEU A 238 5.42 15.10 -2.00
C LEU A 238 4.18 14.22 -2.18
N VAL A 239 3.01 14.84 -2.27
CA VAL A 239 1.74 14.15 -2.47
C VAL A 239 1.65 13.54 -3.89
N ILE A 240 2.19 14.20 -4.91
CA ILE A 240 2.36 13.64 -6.25
C ILE A 240 3.33 12.46 -6.24
N VAL A 241 4.42 12.53 -5.48
CA VAL A 241 5.32 11.38 -5.28
C VAL A 241 4.53 10.21 -4.68
N VAL A 242 3.72 10.43 -3.64
CA VAL A 242 2.85 9.40 -3.04
C VAL A 242 1.85 8.80 -4.04
N ILE A 243 1.21 9.62 -4.90
CA ILE A 243 0.34 9.11 -5.98
C ILE A 243 1.11 8.21 -6.94
N VAL A 244 2.33 8.61 -7.31
CA VAL A 244 3.20 7.82 -8.17
C VAL A 244 3.54 6.48 -7.49
N LEU A 245 3.82 6.47 -6.18
CA LEU A 245 4.06 5.23 -5.41
C LEU A 245 2.84 4.29 -5.42
N LEU A 246 1.66 4.85 -5.17
CA LEU A 246 0.40 4.10 -5.10
C LEU A 246 -0.04 3.55 -6.45
N LYS A 247 0.37 4.16 -7.57
CA LYS A 247 0.05 3.72 -8.93
C LYS A 247 0.95 2.59 -9.45
N PHE A 248 2.15 2.41 -8.89
CA PHE A 248 3.02 1.29 -9.26
C PHE A 248 2.51 -0.06 -8.73
N VAL A 249 1.86 -0.08 -7.56
CA VAL A 249 1.27 -1.28 -6.96
C VAL A 249 0.20 -1.95 -7.85
N PRO A 250 -0.84 -1.26 -8.33
CA PRO A 250 -1.88 -1.87 -9.17
C PRO A 250 -1.40 -2.26 -10.57
N LEU A 251 -0.41 -1.56 -11.12
CA LEU A 251 0.19 -1.87 -12.42
C LEU A 251 0.87 -3.24 -12.43
N LYS A 252 1.47 -3.63 -11.30
CA LYS A 252 2.07 -4.95 -11.10
C LYS A 252 1.00 -6.06 -10.95
N GLN A 253 -0.12 -5.76 -10.31
CA GLN A 253 -1.18 -6.75 -10.03
C GLN A 253 -2.03 -7.07 -11.27
N LEU A 254 -2.35 -6.07 -12.09
CA LEU A 254 -3.09 -6.27 -13.34
C LEU A 254 -2.33 -7.13 -14.37
N GLN A 255 -1.02 -7.28 -14.24
CA GLN A 255 -0.18 -8.11 -15.11
C GLN A 255 -0.29 -9.60 -14.79
N LEU A 256 -0.58 -9.96 -13.54
CA LEU A 256 -0.84 -11.34 -13.15
C LEU A 256 -2.07 -11.92 -13.83
N PHE A 257 -2.98 -11.04 -14.27
CA PHE A 257 -4.18 -11.41 -15.01
C PHE A 257 -3.98 -11.55 -16.52
N SER A 258 -2.93 -10.98 -17.11
CA SER A 258 -2.70 -11.12 -18.56
C SER A 258 -1.75 -12.25 -18.95
N LEU A 259 -1.10 -12.87 -17.96
CA LEU A 259 -0.16 -14.00 -18.15
C LEU A 259 -0.78 -15.38 -17.81
N GLY A 260 -2.05 -15.45 -17.42
CA GLY A 260 -2.81 -16.71 -17.25
C GLY A 260 -3.74 -16.98 -18.41
#